data_AF-A0A1H5UAT8-F1
#
_entry.id   AF-A0A1H5UAT8-F1
#
_cell.length_a   1.000
_cell.length_b   1.000
_cell.length_c   1.000
_cell.angle_alpha   90.00
_cell.angle_beta   90.00
_cell.angle_gamma   90.00
#
_symmetry.space_group_name_H-M   'P 1'
#
loop_
_entity.id
_entity.type
_entity.pdbx_description
1 polymer ?
#
loop_
_entity_poly.entity_id
_entity_poly.type
_entity_poly.pdbx_seq_one_letter_code
_entity_poly.pdbx_strand_id
1 'polypeptide(L)' 'MGSYSKLRKIIHVFHLYGINLLGKRKYDNFYQELKMDKVFVLGLIFELELVTKNQLNDEDAYSAQVPAYIIEKLIK' A
#
# COMPACT_ATOMS: atom_id res chain seq x y z
N MET A 1 -6.73 -4.82 -18.14
CA MET A 1 -7.09 -3.69 -17.24
C MET A 1 -6.03 -2.61 -17.40
N GLY A 2 -6.41 -1.35 -17.68
CA GLY A 2 -5.43 -0.27 -17.84
C GLY A 2 -4.80 0.16 -16.50
N SER A 3 -3.54 0.61 -16.53
CA SER A 3 -2.77 1.04 -15.34
C SER A 3 -3.51 2.06 -14.46
N TYR A 4 -4.22 3.01 -15.09
CA TYR A 4 -5.06 4.00 -14.40
C TYR A 4 -6.17 3.39 -13.54
N SER A 5 -6.72 2.22 -13.93
CA SER A 5 -7.74 1.54 -13.12
C SER A 5 -7.15 0.86 -11.88
N LYS A 6 -5.91 0.38 -11.98
CA LYS A 6 -5.17 -0.24 -10.86
C LYS A 6 -4.82 0.81 -9.81
N LEU A 7 -4.26 1.94 -10.24
CA LEU A 7 -3.87 3.03 -9.36
C LEU A 7 -5.07 3.61 -8.58
N ARG A 8 -6.24 3.77 -9.22
CA ARG A 8 -7.45 4.22 -8.53
C ARG A 8 -7.89 3.26 -7.42
N LYS A 9 -7.81 1.95 -7.64
CA LYS A 9 -8.13 0.93 -6.62
C LYS A 9 -7.15 0.98 -5.46
N ILE A 10 -5.86 1.11 -5.77
CA ILE A 10 -4.80 1.24 -4.76
C ILE A 10 -5.06 2.47 -3.88
N ILE A 11 -5.29 3.64 -4.48
CA ILE A 11 -5.58 4.87 -3.74
C ILE A 11 -6.82 4.69 -2.84
N HIS A 12 -7.86 4.04 -3.36
CA HIS A 12 -9.07 3.78 -2.59
C HIS A 12 -8.81 2.92 -1.34
N VAL A 13 -8.06 1.83 -1.47
CA VAL A 13 -7.69 0.97 -0.33
C VAL A 13 -6.88 1.75 0.71
N PHE A 14 -5.87 2.52 0.30
CA PHE A 14 -5.12 3.37 1.24
C PHE A 14 -6.02 4.35 2.00
N HIS A 15 -7.01 4.95 1.33
CA HIS A 15 -7.98 5.83 1.99
C HIS A 15 -8.86 5.10 3.02
N LEU A 16 -9.26 3.85 2.76
CA LEU A 16 -10.03 3.05 3.73
C LEU A 16 -9.24 2.78 5.03
N TYR A 17 -7.91 2.71 4.92
CA TYR A 17 -6.99 2.57 6.06
C TYR A 17 -6.60 3.93 6.70
N GLY A 18 -7.19 5.04 6.24
CA GLY A 18 -6.90 6.38 6.76
C GLY A 18 -5.56 6.97 6.27
N ILE A 19 -4.97 6.40 5.22
CA ILE A 19 -3.65 6.77 4.71
C ILE A 19 -3.80 7.74 3.54
N ASN A 20 -3.21 8.94 3.68
CA ASN A 20 -3.24 9.96 2.65
C ASN A 20 -1.99 9.87 1.75
N LEU A 21 -2.19 9.76 0.44
CA LEU A 21 -1.09 9.64 -0.54
C LEU A 21 -0.69 10.97 -1.20
N LEU A 22 -1.22 12.11 -0.73
CA LEU A 22 -0.94 13.41 -1.31
C LEU A 22 0.45 13.95 -0.94
N GLY A 23 1.18 14.45 -1.94
CA GLY A 23 2.45 15.14 -1.76
C GLY A 23 3.48 14.28 -1.03
N LYS A 24 3.95 14.77 0.13
CA LYS A 24 4.94 14.10 0.97
C LYS A 24 4.38 12.93 1.79
N ARG A 25 3.06 12.87 2.01
CA ARG A 25 2.42 11.89 2.90
C ARG A 25 2.50 10.45 2.39
N LYS A 26 2.66 10.26 1.07
CA LYS A 26 2.94 8.94 0.48
C LYS A 26 4.28 8.33 0.93
N TYR A 27 5.14 9.11 1.58
CA TYR A 27 6.41 8.67 2.14
C TYR A 27 6.38 8.50 3.66
N ASP A 28 5.25 8.74 4.33
CA ASP A 28 5.11 8.51 5.76
C ASP A 28 5.33 7.02 6.07
N ASN A 29 6.14 6.69 7.07
CA ASN A 29 6.36 5.30 7.46
C ASN A 29 5.16 4.81 8.31
N PHE A 30 4.70 3.60 8.00
CA PHE A 30 3.50 2.99 8.60
C PHE A 30 3.58 2.93 10.12
N TYR A 31 4.76 2.63 10.66
CA TYR A 31 4.97 2.39 12.08
C TYR A 31 5.36 3.66 12.82
N GLN A 32 6.20 4.50 12.22
CA GLN A 32 6.76 5.68 12.89
C GLN A 32 5.83 6.89 12.83
N GLU A 33 5.32 7.25 11.66
CA GLU A 33 4.47 8.43 11.46
C GLU A 33 2.99 8.09 11.52
N LEU A 34 2.58 6.96 10.92
CA LEU A 34 1.18 6.55 10.86
C LEU A 34 0.73 5.72 12.07
N LYS A 35 1.68 5.29 12.93
CA LYS A 35 1.44 4.54 14.18
C LYS A 35 0.56 3.30 13.99
N MET A 36 0.70 2.62 12.85
CA MET A 36 -0.05 1.41 12.54
C MET A 36 0.61 0.19 13.17
N ASP A 37 -0.21 -0.73 13.67
CA ASP A 37 0.29 -2.05 14.07
C ASP A 37 0.58 -2.90 12.83
N LYS A 38 1.54 -3.83 12.97
CA LYS A 38 1.93 -4.76 11.91
C LYS A 38 0.74 -5.54 11.34
N VAL A 39 -0.24 -5.90 12.17
CA VAL A 39 -1.44 -6.61 11.70
C VAL A 39 -2.26 -5.77 10.69
N PHE A 40 -2.37 -4.46 10.91
CA PHE A 40 -3.06 -3.57 9.98
C PHE A 40 -2.26 -3.35 8.69
N VAL A 41 -0.93 -3.24 8.78
CA VAL A 41 -0.07 -3.11 7.60
C VAL A 41 -0.14 -4.36 6.72
N LEU A 42 -0.14 -5.55 7.33
CA LEU A 42 -0.30 -6.81 6.59
C LEU A 42 -1.71 -6.95 5.98
N GLY A 43 -2.75 -6.52 6.71
CA GLY A 43 -4.13 -6.46 6.17
C GLY A 43 -4.25 -5.53 4.97
N LEU A 44 -3.63 -4.34 5.05
CA LEU A 44 -3.54 -3.39 3.95
C LEU A 44 -2.87 -4.01 2.72
N ILE A 45 -1.74 -4.70 2.91
CA ILE A 45 -1.01 -5.35 1.81
C ILE A 45 -1.89 -6.41 1.16
N PHE A 46 -2.53 -7.28 1.96
CA PHE A 46 -3.43 -8.31 1.44
C PHE A 46 -4.56 -7.73 0.59
N GLU A 47 -5.21 -6.66 1.04
CA GLU A 47 -6.26 -6.00 0.26
C GLU A 47 -5.72 -5.38 -1.04
N LEU A 48 -4.54 -4.76 -0.99
CA LEU A 48 -3.88 -4.20 -2.16
C LEU A 48 -3.56 -5.29 -3.20
N GLU A 49 -3.05 -6.45 -2.77
CA GLU A 49 -2.81 -7.60 -3.65
C GLU A 49 -4.12 -8.10 -4.27
N LEU A 50 -5.19 -8.18 -3.48
CA LEU A 50 -6.50 -8.65 -3.92
C LEU A 50 -7.13 -7.75 -5.00
N VAL A 51 -7.06 -6.42 -4.83
CA VAL A 51 -7.64 -5.46 -5.78
C VAL A 51 -6.79 -5.28 -7.03
N THR A 52 -5.48 -5.48 -6.92
CA THR A 52 -4.53 -5.36 -8.03
C THR A 52 -4.31 -6.67 -8.78
N LYS A 53 -4.69 -7.82 -8.18
CA LYS A 53 -4.39 -9.17 -8.67
C LYS A 53 -2.88 -9.37 -8.89
N ASN A 54 -2.07 -8.80 -7.99
CA ASN A 54 -0.62 -8.89 -7.99
C ASN A 54 -0.15 -9.24 -6.58
N GLN A 55 0.56 -10.36 -6.42
CA GLN A 55 1.06 -10.82 -5.14
C GLN A 55 2.51 -10.38 -4.97
N LEU A 56 2.82 -9.78 -3.83
CA LEU A 56 4.18 -9.45 -3.43
C LEU A 56 4.88 -10.71 -2.91
N ASN A 57 6.21 -10.75 -3.02
CA ASN A 57 6.96 -11.77 -2.30
C ASN A 57 6.95 -11.46 -0.79
N ASP A 58 7.18 -12.49 0.03
CA ASP A 58 7.14 -12.36 1.48
C ASP A 58 8.11 -11.28 1.99
N GLU A 59 9.31 -11.18 1.43
CA GLU A 59 10.30 -10.17 1.84
C GLU A 59 9.78 -8.74 1.64
N ASP A 60 9.23 -8.43 0.47
CA ASP A 60 8.64 -7.14 0.12
C ASP A 60 7.40 -6.85 0.99
N ALA A 61 6.57 -7.85 1.28
CA ALA A 61 5.39 -7.70 2.13
C ALA A 61 5.77 -7.44 3.60
N TYR A 62 6.69 -8.23 4.17
CA TYR A 62 7.09 -8.11 5.58
C TYR A 62 8.03 -6.93 5.85
N SER A 63 8.78 -6.46 4.86
CA SER A 63 9.64 -5.27 4.96
C SER A 63 8.93 -3.96 4.60
N ALA A 64 7.67 -4.02 4.20
CA ALA A 64 6.90 -2.85 3.81
C ALA A 64 6.79 -1.83 4.94
N GLN A 65 7.32 -0.64 4.70
CA GLN A 65 7.34 0.46 5.65
C GLN A 65 6.71 1.73 5.11
N VAL A 66 6.62 1.90 3.79
CA VAL A 66 6.23 3.18 3.18
C VAL A 66 5.22 2.94 2.04
N PRO A 67 4.11 3.70 1.95
CA PRO A 67 3.09 3.53 0.91
C PRO A 67 3.65 3.56 -0.51
N ALA A 68 4.51 4.55 -0.82
CA ALA A 68 5.06 4.72 -2.16
C ALA A 68 5.82 3.48 -2.68
N TYR A 69 6.53 2.76 -1.80
CA TYR A 69 7.28 1.57 -2.19
C TYR A 69 6.35 0.40 -2.52
N ILE A 70 5.27 0.21 -1.76
CA ILE A 70 4.24 -0.79 -2.08
C ILE A 70 3.61 -0.48 -3.44
N ILE A 71 3.26 0.78 -3.67
CA ILE A 71 2.65 1.23 -4.92
C ILE A 71 3.55 0.92 -6.13
N GLU A 72 4.85 1.18 -6.01
CA GLU A 72 5.82 0.89 -7.08
C GLU A 72 5.84 -0.60 -7.43
N LYS A 73 5.83 -1.47 -6.42
CA LYS A 73 5.85 -2.93 -6.60
C LYS A 73 4.57 -3.46 -7.24
N LEU A 74 3.41 -2.89 -6.93
CA LEU A 74 2.11 -3.36 -7.42
C LEU A 74 1.75 -2.88 -8.84
N ILE A 75 2.37 -1.76 -9.26
CA ILE A 75 2.14 -1.14 -10.58
C ILE A 75 3.09 -1.67 -11.66
N LYS A 76 4.29 -2.13 -11.28
CA LYS A 76 5.16 -2.92 -12.17
C LYS A 76 4.44 -4.18 -12.64
#